data_AF-A0A6H2C056-F1
#
_entry.id   AF-A0A6H2C056-F1
#
_cell.length_a   1.000
_cell.length_b   1.000
_cell.length_c   1.000
_cell.angle_alpha   90.00
_cell.angle_beta   90.00
_cell.angle_gamma   90.00
#
_symmetry.space_group_name_H-M   'P 1'
#
loop_
_entity.id
_entity.type
_entity.pdbx_description
1 polymer ?
#
loop_
_entity_poly.entity_id
_entity_poly.type
_entity_poly.pdbx_seq_one_letter_code
_entity_poly.pdbx_strand_id
1 'polypeptide(L)'
;MVAEKLSDRQQRLASFLESVKAAQQLQDDIMKYGLEAADLYFEDIDGDWLETWGDDDDEPGYIEKITTFLESDDVVAVEVRRRLQDKSMDEIIGGLEYCLSQLTEKDRIFAAKDFLVGDVIVSGSCRASGNSHIDEVELLELAEDLMEKLSEILG
;
A
#
# COMPACT_ATOMS: atom_id res chain seq x y z
N MET A 1 -30.37 27.10 9.79
CA MET A 1 -29.38 26.12 9.28
C MET A 1 -29.99 25.21 8.18
N VAL A 2 -30.62 25.78 7.13
CA VAL A 2 -31.29 24.99 6.06
C VAL A 2 -30.70 25.28 4.66
N ALA A 3 -29.94 26.37 4.50
CA ALA A 3 -29.44 26.80 3.20
C ALA A 3 -28.24 25.99 2.66
N GLU A 4 -27.40 25.43 3.54
CA GLU A 4 -26.14 24.77 3.15
C GLU A 4 -26.36 23.37 2.54
N LYS A 5 -27.39 22.63 2.98
CA LYS A 5 -27.74 21.29 2.46
C LYS A 5 -28.38 21.30 1.06
N LEU A 6 -28.88 22.44 0.60
CA LEU A 6 -29.45 22.57 -0.75
C LEU A 6 -28.35 22.62 -1.81
N SER A 7 -27.19 23.22 -1.49
CA SER A 7 -26.09 23.38 -2.44
C SER A 7 -25.41 22.04 -2.79
N ASP A 8 -25.16 21.20 -1.78
CA ASP A 8 -24.57 19.87 -1.98
C ASP A 8 -25.45 18.97 -2.86
N ARG A 9 -26.76 18.96 -2.60
CA ARG A 9 -27.72 18.19 -3.41
C ARG A 9 -27.81 18.70 -4.85
N GLN A 10 -27.77 20.03 -5.04
CA GLN A 10 -27.77 20.63 -6.37
C GLN A 10 -26.50 20.29 -7.15
N GLN A 11 -25.34 20.30 -6.50
CA GLN A 11 -24.07 19.88 -7.10
C GLN A 11 -24.11 18.41 -7.50
N ARG A 12 -24.59 17.52 -6.62
CA ARG A 12 -24.72 16.08 -6.91
C ARG A 12 -25.71 15.79 -8.04
N LEU A 13 -26.79 16.56 -8.14
CA LEU A 13 -27.74 16.45 -9.25
C LEU A 13 -27.13 16.96 -10.56
N ALA A 14 -26.36 18.04 -10.52
CA ALA A 14 -25.66 18.55 -11.70
C ALA A 14 -24.63 17.54 -12.21
N SER A 15 -23.78 17.00 -11.33
CA SER A 15 -22.78 15.99 -11.70
C SER A 15 -23.42 14.70 -12.20
N PHE A 16 -24.55 14.29 -11.61
CA PHE A 16 -25.32 13.16 -12.09
C PHE A 16 -25.87 13.40 -13.50
N LEU A 17 -26.51 14.55 -13.76
CA LEU A 17 -27.04 14.89 -15.09
C LEU A 17 -25.93 14.97 -16.14
N GLU A 18 -24.78 15.52 -15.78
CA GLU A 18 -23.59 15.57 -16.64
C GLU A 18 -23.11 14.16 -17.00
N SER A 19 -22.95 13.27 -16.01
CA SER A 19 -22.53 11.88 -16.25
C SER A 19 -23.52 11.11 -17.13
N VAL A 20 -24.83 11.32 -16.94
CA VAL A 20 -25.88 10.68 -17.75
C VAL A 20 -25.84 11.20 -19.18
N LYS A 21 -25.64 12.50 -19.36
CA LYS A 21 -25.54 13.12 -20.69
C LYS A 21 -24.30 12.61 -21.45
N ALA A 22 -23.15 12.51 -20.77
CA ALA A 22 -21.94 11.95 -21.36
C ALA A 22 -22.13 10.48 -21.76
N ALA A 23 -22.77 9.67 -20.92
CA ALA A 23 -23.07 8.27 -21.24
C ALA A 23 -24.04 8.12 -22.42
N GLN A 24 -25.06 8.98 -22.52
CA GLN A 24 -25.96 9.01 -23.68
C GLN A 24 -25.22 9.37 -24.95
N GLN A 25 -24.32 10.36 -24.87
CA GLN A 25 -23.52 10.78 -26.02
C GLN A 25 -22.59 9.66 -26.51
N LEU A 26 -21.91 8.97 -25.61
CA LEU A 26 -21.10 7.80 -25.95
C LEU A 26 -21.94 6.69 -26.59
N GLN A 27 -23.14 6.43 -26.07
CA GLN A 27 -24.05 5.45 -26.65
C GLN A 27 -24.47 5.83 -28.08
N ASP A 28 -24.84 7.09 -28.30
CA ASP A 28 -25.24 7.60 -29.61
C ASP A 28 -24.08 7.53 -30.61
N ASP A 29 -22.86 7.84 -30.16
CA ASP A 29 -21.66 7.76 -30.98
C ASP A 29 -21.30 6.31 -31.33
N ILE A 30 -21.41 5.37 -30.39
CA ILE A 30 -21.24 3.93 -30.67
C ILE A 30 -22.31 3.44 -31.66
N MET A 31 -23.56 3.87 -31.50
CA MET A 31 -24.64 3.51 -32.44
C MET A 31 -24.40 4.07 -33.85
N LYS A 32 -23.77 5.23 -33.95
CA LYS A 32 -23.55 5.94 -35.22
C LYS A 32 -22.28 5.48 -35.95
N TYR A 33 -21.19 5.26 -35.22
CA TYR A 33 -19.86 5.00 -35.79
C TYR A 33 -19.33 3.59 -35.47
N GLY A 34 -20.02 2.80 -34.65
CA GLY A 34 -19.60 1.45 -34.30
C GLY A 34 -18.29 1.45 -33.51
N LEU A 35 -17.31 0.67 -33.97
CA LEU A 35 -15.98 0.60 -33.34
C LEU A 35 -15.14 1.87 -33.56
N GLU A 36 -15.41 2.64 -34.62
CA GLU A 36 -14.73 3.91 -34.92
C GLU A 36 -15.14 5.02 -33.94
N ALA A 37 -16.14 4.80 -33.10
CA ALA A 37 -16.50 5.71 -32.02
C ALA A 37 -15.33 5.92 -31.03
N ALA A 38 -14.42 4.94 -30.90
CA ALA A 38 -13.23 5.07 -30.06
C ALA A 38 -12.34 6.27 -30.44
N ASP A 39 -12.26 6.60 -31.74
CA ASP A 39 -11.43 7.70 -32.25
C ASP A 39 -11.97 9.08 -31.83
N LEU A 40 -13.24 9.18 -31.45
CA LEU A 40 -13.86 10.44 -30.99
C LEU A 40 -13.53 10.80 -29.53
N TYR A 41 -13.14 9.80 -28.74
CA TYR A 41 -12.79 9.92 -27.31
C TYR A 41 -11.30 9.68 -27.05
N PHE A 42 -10.53 9.60 -28.13
CA PHE A 42 -9.10 9.46 -28.08
C PHE A 42 -8.47 10.81 -27.73
N GLU A 43 -8.05 10.97 -26.48
CA GLU A 43 -7.22 12.10 -26.05
C GLU A 43 -5.73 11.68 -26.15
N ASP A 44 -5.00 12.40 -27.01
CA ASP A 44 -3.54 12.53 -27.14
C ASP A 44 -2.66 11.37 -26.62
N ILE A 45 -2.53 10.31 -27.43
CA ILE A 45 -1.42 9.32 -27.26
C ILE A 45 -0.05 9.94 -27.63
N ASP A 46 -0.04 11.05 -28.36
CA ASP A 46 1.17 11.83 -28.65
C ASP A 46 1.57 12.76 -27.50
N GLY A 47 0.81 12.76 -26.40
CA GLY A 47 1.25 13.40 -25.17
C GLY A 47 2.45 12.65 -24.58
N ASP A 48 3.35 13.40 -23.95
CA ASP A 48 4.54 12.87 -23.27
C ASP A 48 4.20 11.93 -22.09
N TRP A 49 2.97 11.42 -21.95
CA TRP A 49 2.55 10.43 -20.95
C TRP A 49 3.51 9.25 -20.92
N LEU A 50 3.85 8.67 -22.09
CA LEU A 50 4.76 7.52 -22.13
C LEU A 50 6.20 7.92 -21.78
N GLU A 51 6.58 9.16 -22.07
CA GLU A 51 7.92 9.71 -21.75
C GLU A 51 8.03 10.06 -20.26
N THR A 52 6.94 10.50 -19.64
CA THR A 52 6.82 10.80 -18.20
C THR A 52 6.30 9.62 -17.38
N TRP A 53 6.07 8.45 -17.99
CA TRP A 53 5.70 7.21 -17.30
C TRP A 53 6.95 6.63 -16.63
N GLY A 54 7.28 7.22 -15.48
CA GLY A 54 8.54 7.00 -14.78
C GLY A 54 9.15 8.31 -14.29
N ASP A 55 8.81 9.48 -14.82
CA ASP A 55 9.39 10.76 -14.36
C ASP A 55 8.88 11.24 -12.97
N ASP A 56 8.08 10.41 -12.27
CA ASP A 56 7.96 10.47 -10.81
C ASP A 56 9.25 9.92 -10.09
N ASP A 57 10.29 9.54 -10.84
CA ASP A 57 11.58 8.94 -10.42
C ASP A 57 12.56 9.90 -9.70
N ASP A 58 12.18 11.15 -9.41
CA ASP A 58 13.02 12.00 -8.54
C ASP A 58 12.89 11.64 -7.04
N GLU A 59 11.84 10.89 -6.67
CA GLU A 59 11.69 10.33 -5.33
C GLU A 59 11.95 8.81 -5.33
N PRO A 60 12.82 8.30 -4.44
CA PRO A 60 13.10 6.87 -4.38
C PRO A 60 11.79 6.10 -4.17
N GLY A 61 11.55 5.10 -5.01
CA GLY A 61 10.37 4.24 -4.89
C GLY A 61 10.29 3.60 -3.50
N TYR A 62 9.10 3.20 -3.06
CA TYR A 62 8.90 2.64 -1.72
C TYR A 62 9.84 1.47 -1.39
N ILE A 63 10.17 0.64 -2.40
CA ILE A 63 11.14 -0.46 -2.27
C ILE A 63 12.53 0.07 -1.96
N GLU A 64 12.99 1.12 -2.66
CA GLU A 64 14.30 1.73 -2.44
C GLU A 64 14.39 2.41 -1.07
N LYS A 65 13.31 3.10 -0.65
CA LYS A 65 13.17 3.68 0.70
C LYS A 65 13.28 2.61 1.80
N ILE A 66 12.56 1.49 1.68
CA ILE A 66 12.61 0.37 2.64
C ILE A 66 13.98 -0.31 2.62
N THR A 67 14.57 -0.51 1.43
CA THR A 67 15.89 -1.15 1.29
C THR A 67 16.97 -0.29 1.95
N THR A 68 16.97 1.01 1.70
CA THR A 68 17.91 1.97 2.32
C THR A 68 17.78 1.97 3.85
N PHE A 69 16.56 1.90 4.36
CA PHE A 69 16.31 1.76 5.80
C PHE A 69 16.91 0.47 6.35
N LEU A 70 16.62 -0.68 5.72
CA LEU A 70 17.11 -1.98 6.16
C LEU A 70 18.64 -2.08 6.08
N GLU A 71 19.28 -1.41 5.14
CA GLU A 71 20.74 -1.35 5.02
C GLU A 71 21.38 -0.45 6.07
N SER A 72 20.66 0.56 6.57
CA SER A 72 21.15 1.54 7.55
C SER A 72 21.56 0.93 8.89
N ASP A 73 22.39 1.68 9.64
CA ASP A 73 22.79 1.34 11.02
C ASP A 73 21.75 1.75 12.07
N ASP A 74 20.50 2.00 11.67
CA ASP A 74 19.41 2.27 12.60
C ASP A 74 19.20 1.05 13.54
N VAL A 75 18.95 1.33 14.82
CA VAL A 75 18.83 0.30 15.86
C VAL A 75 17.72 -0.70 15.52
N VAL A 76 16.60 -0.21 14.96
CA VAL A 76 15.46 -1.02 14.55
C VAL A 76 15.85 -1.87 13.32
N ALA A 77 16.48 -1.27 12.32
CA ALA A 77 16.93 -1.99 11.12
C ALA A 77 17.95 -3.10 11.41
N VAL A 78 18.90 -2.84 12.32
CA VAL A 78 19.89 -3.83 12.77
C VAL A 78 19.20 -4.99 13.50
N GLU A 79 18.24 -4.70 14.38
CA GLU A 79 17.54 -5.72 15.14
C GLU A 79 16.60 -6.56 14.26
N VAL A 80 15.91 -5.95 13.30
CA VAL A 80 15.09 -6.65 12.29
C VAL A 80 15.95 -7.59 11.45
N ARG A 81 17.10 -7.12 10.94
CA ARG A 81 18.04 -7.98 10.19
C ARG A 81 18.60 -9.12 11.05
N ARG A 82 18.88 -8.85 12.33
CA ARG A 82 19.34 -9.88 13.28
C ARG A 82 18.27 -10.95 13.50
N ARG A 83 17.00 -10.58 13.54
CA ARG A 83 15.88 -11.52 13.75
C ARG A 83 15.57 -12.34 12.50
N LEU A 84 15.61 -11.71 11.33
CA LEU A 84 15.25 -12.30 10.03
C LEU A 84 16.47 -12.73 9.21
N GLN A 85 17.58 -13.06 9.87
CA GLN A 85 18.85 -13.46 9.26
C GLN A 85 18.76 -14.74 8.41
N ASP A 86 17.68 -15.50 8.56
CA ASP A 86 17.30 -16.67 7.77
C ASP A 86 16.56 -16.34 6.46
N LYS A 87 16.05 -15.12 6.32
CA LYS A 87 15.30 -14.64 5.15
C LYS A 87 16.18 -13.77 4.25
N SER A 88 15.89 -13.81 2.95
CA SER A 88 16.49 -12.90 1.96
C SER A 88 15.92 -11.48 2.08
N MET A 89 16.65 -10.48 1.58
CA MET A 89 16.19 -9.08 1.58
C MET A 89 14.83 -8.94 0.90
N ASP A 90 14.61 -9.64 -0.22
CA ASP A 90 13.35 -9.61 -0.96
C ASP A 90 12.18 -10.19 -0.15
N GLU A 91 12.42 -11.27 0.60
CA GLU A 91 11.42 -11.85 1.52
C GLU A 91 11.11 -10.93 2.70
N ILE A 92 12.11 -10.18 3.18
CA ILE A 92 11.92 -9.15 4.21
C ILE A 92 11.06 -8.03 3.65
N ILE A 93 11.41 -7.47 2.49
CA ILE A 93 10.66 -6.39 1.84
C ILE A 93 9.21 -6.82 1.56
N GLY A 94 9.00 -7.99 0.97
CA GLY A 94 7.65 -8.50 0.68
C GLY A 94 6.82 -8.77 1.96
N GLY A 95 7.47 -9.20 3.05
CA GLY A 95 6.82 -9.34 4.35
C GLY A 95 6.42 -8.00 4.97
N LEU A 96 7.27 -6.99 4.86
CA LEU A 96 6.96 -5.63 5.31
C LEU A 96 5.87 -4.97 4.48
N GLU A 97 5.87 -5.19 3.16
CA GLU A 97 4.79 -4.76 2.26
C GLU A 97 3.45 -5.38 2.68
N TYR A 98 3.43 -6.68 3.00
CA TYR A 98 2.25 -7.34 3.54
C TYR A 98 1.80 -6.72 4.87
N CYS A 99 2.73 -6.38 5.77
CA CYS A 99 2.40 -5.71 7.04
C CYS A 99 1.80 -4.32 6.80
N LEU A 100 2.36 -3.52 5.88
CA LEU A 100 1.87 -2.19 5.53
C LEU A 100 0.50 -2.22 4.85
N SER A 101 0.20 -3.29 4.12
CA SER A 101 -1.10 -3.50 3.47
C SER A 101 -2.26 -3.72 4.44
N GLN A 102 -1.98 -3.97 5.73
CA GLN A 102 -3.03 -4.16 6.72
C GLN A 102 -3.84 -2.88 6.95
N LEU A 103 -5.15 -3.06 7.15
CA LEU A 103 -6.13 -1.99 7.15
C LEU A 103 -6.02 -1.05 8.35
N THR A 104 -5.63 -1.57 9.53
CA THR A 104 -5.54 -0.80 10.77
C THR A 104 -4.13 -0.82 11.34
N GLU A 105 -3.72 0.26 12.00
CA GLU A 105 -2.40 0.40 12.64
C GLU A 105 -2.08 -0.76 13.59
N LYS A 106 -3.07 -1.17 14.40
CA LYS A 106 -2.94 -2.35 15.28
C LYS A 106 -2.66 -3.62 14.49
N ASP A 107 -3.41 -3.86 13.42
CA ASP A 107 -3.23 -5.06 12.59
C ASP A 107 -1.86 -5.06 11.91
N ARG A 108 -1.33 -3.88 11.53
CA ARG A 108 0.04 -3.73 11.00
C ARG A 108 1.09 -4.15 12.02
N ILE A 109 0.98 -3.65 13.26
CA ILE A 109 1.90 -3.97 14.36
C ILE A 109 1.84 -5.47 14.69
N PHE A 110 0.65 -6.07 14.74
CA PHE A 110 0.52 -7.50 14.99
C PHE A 110 1.07 -8.35 13.83
N ALA A 111 0.84 -7.95 12.57
CA ALA A 111 1.42 -8.61 11.41
C ALA A 111 2.95 -8.51 11.40
N ALA A 112 3.50 -7.34 11.74
CA ALA A 112 4.94 -7.14 11.87
C ALA A 112 5.53 -7.99 13.01
N LYS A 113 4.86 -8.05 14.16
CA LYS A 113 5.24 -8.91 15.29
C LYS A 113 5.26 -10.38 14.87
N ASP A 114 4.19 -10.87 14.23
CA ASP A 114 4.10 -12.25 13.76
C ASP A 114 5.16 -12.54 12.67
N PHE A 115 5.50 -11.56 11.85
CA PHE A 115 6.56 -11.65 10.85
C PHE A 115 7.96 -11.77 11.49
N LEU A 116 8.24 -10.97 12.53
CA LEU A 116 9.49 -10.92 13.30
C LEU A 116 9.71 -12.15 14.19
N VAL A 117 8.65 -12.87 14.55
CA VAL A 117 8.75 -14.18 15.23
C VAL A 117 9.49 -15.20 14.37
N GLY A 118 9.53 -14.99 13.03
CA GLY A 118 10.29 -15.81 12.09
C GLY A 118 9.72 -17.22 12.00
N ASP A 119 8.79 -17.44 11.05
CA ASP A 119 8.17 -18.72 10.67
C ASP A 119 8.58 -19.93 11.54
N VAL A 120 8.09 -19.97 12.80
CA VAL A 120 8.01 -21.22 13.53
C VAL A 120 6.95 -22.00 12.80
N ILE A 121 7.37 -22.92 11.94
CA ILE A 121 6.51 -23.98 11.43
C ILE A 121 5.88 -24.65 12.65
N VAL A 122 4.68 -24.21 13.06
CA VAL A 122 3.81 -24.95 13.96
C VAL A 122 3.21 -26.09 13.13
N SER A 123 4.07 -27.01 12.73
CA SER A 123 3.66 -28.38 12.47
C SER A 123 3.29 -28.94 13.83
N GLY A 124 1.98 -29.10 14.04
CA GLY A 124 1.38 -29.31 15.34
C GLY A 124 2.12 -30.31 16.23
N SER A 125 2.40 -29.90 17.47
CA SER A 125 2.60 -30.85 18.56
C SER A 125 2.24 -30.21 19.90
N CYS A 126 1.22 -30.80 20.49
CA CYS A 126 0.80 -30.84 21.88
C CYS A 126 1.69 -30.16 22.94
N ARG A 127 1.01 -29.38 23.80
CA ARG A 127 1.34 -29.03 25.19
C ARG A 127 2.68 -29.53 25.74
N ALA A 128 3.50 -28.55 26.14
CA ALA A 128 4.64 -28.59 27.05
C ALA A 128 6.02 -28.98 26.46
N SER A 129 6.82 -27.98 26.10
CA SER A 129 8.29 -27.91 26.23
C SER A 129 8.69 -26.51 25.70
N GLY A 130 9.18 -25.54 26.45
CA GLY A 130 10.36 -25.60 27.30
C GLY A 130 11.46 -24.69 26.73
N ASN A 131 11.31 -23.37 26.93
CA ASN A 131 12.38 -22.38 27.05
C ASN A 131 13.16 -21.88 25.81
N SER A 132 12.52 -21.05 24.99
CA SER A 132 13.10 -19.73 24.66
C SER A 132 12.02 -18.70 24.98
N HIS A 133 12.15 -18.00 26.10
CA HIS A 133 11.25 -16.88 26.39
C HIS A 133 11.60 -15.78 25.39
N ILE A 134 11.03 -15.89 24.19
CA ILE A 134 10.95 -14.75 23.30
C ILE A 134 10.13 -13.76 24.10
N ASP A 135 10.73 -12.63 24.45
CA ASP A 135 10.01 -11.60 25.16
C ASP A 135 8.99 -11.00 24.20
N GLU A 136 7.73 -11.41 24.36
CA GLU A 136 6.62 -10.95 23.54
C GLU A 136 6.45 -9.43 23.65
N VAL A 137 6.87 -8.83 24.77
CA VAL A 137 6.82 -7.38 25.00
C VAL A 137 7.91 -6.70 24.20
N GLU A 138 9.17 -7.16 24.27
CA GLU A 138 10.26 -6.62 23.45
C GLU A 138 9.98 -6.76 21.95
N LEU A 139 9.30 -7.83 21.54
CA LEU A 139 8.88 -8.03 20.14
C LEU A 139 7.79 -7.05 19.71
N LEU A 140 6.82 -6.77 20.57
CA LEU A 140 5.77 -5.82 20.28
C LEU A 140 6.34 -4.40 20.20
N GLU A 141 7.25 -4.04 21.11
CA GLU A 141 7.97 -2.76 21.08
C GLU A 141 8.77 -2.63 19.78
N LEU A 142 9.52 -3.66 19.38
CA LEU A 142 10.25 -3.66 18.11
C LEU A 142 9.33 -3.55 16.89
N ALA A 143 8.17 -4.22 16.91
CA ALA A 143 7.21 -4.16 15.83
C ALA A 143 6.55 -2.77 15.73
N GLU A 144 6.28 -2.13 16.87
CA GLU A 144 5.76 -0.77 16.94
C GLU A 144 6.78 0.24 16.41
N ASP A 145 8.02 0.19 16.91
CA ASP A 145 9.14 1.03 16.46
C ASP A 145 9.39 0.87 14.94
N LEU A 146 9.30 -0.36 14.43
CA LEU A 146 9.43 -0.67 13.00
C LEU A 146 8.31 -0.05 12.16
N MET A 147 7.06 -0.20 12.59
CA MET A 147 5.93 0.37 11.85
C MET A 147 5.94 1.90 11.88
N GLU A 148 6.35 2.51 13.00
CA GLU A 148 6.54 3.95 13.13
C GLU A 148 7.64 4.43 12.16
N LYS A 149 8.82 3.80 12.18
CA LYS A 149 9.93 4.13 11.26
C LYS A 149 9.55 4.00 9.80
N LEU A 150 8.85 2.92 9.43
CA LEU A 150 8.41 2.74 8.05
C LEU A 150 7.38 3.80 7.64
N SER A 151 6.49 4.22 8.55
CA SER A 151 5.57 5.31 8.27
C SER A 151 6.27 6.67 8.11
N GLU A 152 7.29 6.95 8.92
CA GLU A 152 8.11 8.17 8.81
C GLU A 152 8.87 8.24 7.47
N ILE A 153 9.35 7.10 6.99
CA ILE A 153 10.18 7.01 5.78
C ILE A 153 9.33 7.03 4.50
N LEU A 154 8.12 6.46 4.56
CA LEU A 154 7.23 6.37 3.40
C LEU A 154 6.32 7.59 3.21
N GLY A 155 6.07 8.39 4.26
CA GLY A 155 5.29 9.64 4.20
C GLY A 155 3.82 9.48 4.58
#